data_AF-A0A497MD35-F1
#
_entry.id   AF-A0A497MD35-F1
#
_cell.length_a   1.000
_cell.length_b   1.000
_cell.length_c   1.000
_cell.angle_alpha   90.00
_cell.angle_beta   90.00
_cell.angle_gamma   90.00
#
_symmetry.space_group_name_H-M   'P 1'
#
loop_
_entity.id
_entity.type
_entity.pdbx_description
1 polymer ?
#
loop_
_entity_poly.entity_id
_entity_poly.type
_entity_poly.pdbx_seq_one_letter_code
_entity_poly.pdbx_strand_id
1 'polypeptide(L)'
;MECKRGSGEVTLEVEKKIEECIEELSRYKYFSSEAQTAIETFEELKNQVRNLTRENIDDVIRGVEEYYRRSLSYSGFIPKTVENLKFIKEWLEKKKQEL
;
A
#
# COMPACT_ATOMS: atom_id res chain seq x y z
N MET A 1 -12.76 -8.84 30.08
CA MET A 1 -12.22 -9.56 28.90
C MET A 1 -12.39 -8.63 27.70
N GLU A 2 -11.38 -7.83 27.39
CA GLU A 2 -11.42 -6.93 26.24
C GLU A 2 -10.89 -7.68 25.00
N CYS A 3 -11.74 -7.86 24.01
CA CYS A 3 -11.43 -8.53 22.75
C CYS A 3 -10.48 -7.67 21.90
N LYS A 4 -9.16 -7.80 22.11
CA LYS A 4 -8.12 -7.29 21.19
C LYS A 4 -7.94 -8.18 19.94
N ARG A 5 -9.02 -8.49 19.20
CA ARG A 5 -8.93 -9.34 17.98
C ARG A 5 -8.97 -8.60 16.64
N GLY A 6 -9.28 -7.30 16.61
CA GLY A 6 -9.53 -6.59 15.34
C GLY A 6 -8.28 -6.08 14.60
N SER A 7 -7.16 -5.81 15.28
CA SER A 7 -6.03 -5.13 14.64
C SER A 7 -5.15 -6.03 13.77
N GLY A 8 -5.12 -7.34 14.02
CA GLY A 8 -4.28 -8.29 13.26
C GLY A 8 -4.87 -8.69 11.91
N GLU A 9 -6.18 -8.91 11.83
CA GLU A 9 -6.85 -9.31 10.58
C GLU A 9 -6.83 -8.21 9.53
N VAL A 10 -6.98 -6.94 9.94
CA VAL A 10 -7.00 -5.82 8.99
C VAL A 10 -5.60 -5.52 8.44
N THR A 11 -4.54 -5.67 9.25
CA THR A 11 -3.16 -5.55 8.75
C THR A 11 -2.85 -6.63 7.70
N LEU A 12 -3.34 -7.87 7.89
CA LEU A 12 -3.18 -8.94 6.90
C LEU A 12 -3.91 -8.62 5.58
N GLU A 13 -5.08 -7.98 5.65
CA GLU A 13 -5.79 -7.52 4.45
C GLU A 13 -4.99 -6.47 3.68
N VAL A 14 -4.43 -5.47 4.37
CA VAL A 14 -3.58 -4.43 3.77
C VAL A 14 -2.33 -5.05 3.13
N GLU A 15 -1.67 -5.97 3.82
CA GLU A 15 -0.53 -6.70 3.26
C GLU A 15 -0.89 -7.45 1.98
N LYS A 16 -2.05 -8.12 1.97
CA LYS A 16 -2.56 -8.79 0.77
C LYS A 16 -2.84 -7.80 -0.36
N LYS A 17 -3.40 -6.62 -0.06
CA LYS A 17 -3.62 -5.57 -1.08
C LYS A 17 -2.31 -5.08 -1.70
N ILE A 18 -1.25 -4.97 -0.90
CA ILE A 18 0.09 -4.64 -1.40
C ILE A 18 0.66 -5.75 -2.29
N GLU A 19 0.50 -7.03 -1.90
CA GLU A 19 0.91 -8.16 -2.73
C GLU A 19 0.20 -8.19 -4.09
N GLU A 20 -1.08 -7.84 -4.12
CA GLU A 20 -1.86 -7.75 -5.35
C GLU A 20 -1.34 -6.63 -6.28
N CYS A 21 -0.86 -5.51 -5.74
CA CYS A 21 -0.20 -4.46 -6.52
C CYS A 21 1.11 -4.99 -7.14
N ILE A 22 1.92 -5.69 -6.34
CA ILE A 22 3.18 -6.30 -6.79
C ILE A 22 2.91 -7.31 -7.89
N GLU A 23 1.91 -8.17 -7.74
CA GLU A 23 1.54 -9.18 -8.73
C GLU A 23 1.14 -8.54 -10.07
N GLU A 24 0.31 -7.50 -10.04
CA GLU A 24 -0.11 -6.79 -11.25
C GLU A 24 1.08 -6.13 -11.95
N LEU A 25 1.94 -5.44 -11.19
CA LEU A 25 3.14 -4.78 -11.73
C LEU A 25 4.20 -5.77 -12.22
N SER A 26 4.26 -6.97 -11.63
CA SER A 26 5.24 -8.00 -12.00
C SER A 26 5.14 -8.43 -13.46
N ARG A 27 3.96 -8.26 -14.08
CA ARG A 27 3.72 -8.53 -15.51
C ARG A 27 4.51 -7.59 -16.42
N TYR A 28 4.91 -6.42 -15.90
CA TYR A 28 5.60 -5.38 -16.64
C TYR A 28 7.07 -5.22 -16.26
N LYS A 29 7.55 -5.90 -15.19
CA LYS A 29 8.88 -5.68 -14.59
C LYS A 29 10.06 -5.90 -15.54
N TYR A 30 9.92 -6.76 -16.54
CA TYR A 30 10.99 -7.04 -17.52
C TYR A 30 11.07 -6.00 -18.64
N PHE A 31 10.03 -5.18 -18.80
CA PHE A 31 9.90 -4.23 -19.91
C PHE A 31 9.77 -2.78 -19.44
N SER A 32 9.65 -2.55 -18.14
CA SER A 32 9.53 -1.23 -17.53
C SER A 32 10.33 -1.18 -16.22
N SER A 33 11.39 -0.37 -16.23
CA SER A 33 12.14 -0.04 -15.02
C SER A 33 11.26 0.67 -13.99
N GLU A 34 10.27 1.45 -14.43
CA GLU A 34 9.30 2.08 -13.53
C GLU A 34 8.44 1.03 -12.80
N ALA A 35 8.02 -0.04 -13.49
CA ALA A 35 7.29 -1.12 -12.85
C ALA A 35 8.16 -1.87 -11.84
N GLN A 36 9.45 -2.07 -12.14
CA GLN A 36 10.38 -2.66 -11.18
C GLN A 36 10.57 -1.78 -9.94
N THR A 37 10.83 -0.48 -10.10
CA THR A 37 10.97 0.45 -8.96
C THR A 37 9.69 0.55 -8.14
N ALA A 38 8.52 0.48 -8.79
CA ALA A 38 7.24 0.47 -8.09
C ALA A 38 7.08 -0.81 -7.23
N ILE A 39 7.49 -1.98 -7.73
CA ILE A 39 7.48 -3.24 -6.97
C ILE A 39 8.37 -3.12 -5.72
N GLU A 40 9.61 -2.64 -5.87
CA GLU A 40 10.55 -2.44 -4.76
C GLU A 40 9.95 -1.50 -3.70
N THR A 41 9.26 -0.45 -4.15
CA THR A 41 8.59 0.48 -3.22
C THR A 41 7.38 -0.15 -2.52
N PHE A 42 6.62 -1.02 -3.19
CA PHE A 42 5.54 -1.77 -2.54
C PHE A 42 6.07 -2.74 -1.49
N GLU A 43 7.22 -3.38 -1.73
CA GLU A 43 7.88 -4.21 -0.72
C GLU A 43 8.31 -3.40 0.51
N GLU A 44 8.84 -2.19 0.29
CA GLU A 44 9.16 -1.26 1.38
C GLU A 44 7.90 -0.81 2.14
N LEU A 45 6.84 -0.44 1.43
CA LEU A 45 5.55 -0.06 2.02
C LEU A 45 5.01 -1.19 2.92
N LYS A 46 5.13 -2.45 2.49
CA LYS A 46 4.71 -3.60 3.29
C LYS A 46 5.48 -3.67 4.62
N ASN A 47 6.79 -3.42 4.59
CA ASN A 47 7.60 -3.36 5.80
C ASN A 47 7.25 -2.16 6.69
N GLN A 48 6.94 -1.01 6.11
CA GLN A 48 6.49 0.17 6.84
C GLN A 48 5.13 -0.06 7.51
N VAL A 49 4.17 -0.70 6.83
CA VAL A 49 2.87 -1.08 7.40
C VAL A 49 3.00 -2.03 8.59
N ARG A 50 3.93 -2.99 8.52
CA ARG A 50 4.23 -3.91 9.64
C ARG A 50 4.83 -3.22 10.86
N ASN A 51 5.55 -2.12 10.64
CA ASN A 51 6.27 -1.36 11.67
C ASN A 51 5.72 0.08 11.78
N LEU A 52 4.41 0.23 11.59
CA LEU A 52 3.78 1.55 11.58
C LEU A 52 3.79 2.15 12.99
N THR A 53 4.21 3.40 13.10
CA THR A 53 4.29 4.15 14.34
C THR A 53 3.63 5.52 14.18
N ARG A 54 3.35 6.18 15.30
CA ARG A 54 2.84 7.55 15.29
C ARG A 54 3.79 8.55 14.63
N GLU A 55 5.09 8.25 14.62
CA GLU A 55 6.14 9.10 14.05
C GLU A 55 6.26 8.95 12.53
N ASN A 56 6.04 7.76 11.98
CA ASN A 56 6.23 7.49 10.55
C ASN A 56 4.94 7.51 9.73
N ILE A 57 3.77 7.43 10.36
CA ILE A 57 2.50 7.22 9.65
C ILE A 57 2.17 8.34 8.64
N ASP A 58 2.51 9.59 8.95
CA ASP A 58 2.29 10.72 8.05
C ASP A 58 3.16 10.63 6.79
N ASP A 59 4.39 10.17 6.92
CA ASP A 59 5.28 9.94 5.78
C ASP A 59 4.80 8.76 4.92
N VAL A 60 4.31 7.70 5.54
CA VAL A 60 3.75 6.54 4.82
C VAL A 60 2.49 6.95 4.06
N ILE A 61 1.58 7.73 4.67
CA ILE A 61 0.38 8.25 3.99
C ILE A 61 0.76 9.10 2.78
N ARG A 62 1.73 10.02 2.94
CA ARG A 62 2.21 10.88 1.86
C ARG A 62 2.80 10.06 0.72
N GLY A 63 3.63 9.05 1.02
CA GLY A 63 4.17 8.13 0.03
C GLY A 63 3.07 7.44 -0.76
N VAL A 64 2.09 6.82 -0.08
CA VAL A 64 0.96 6.15 -0.74
C VAL A 64 0.14 7.11 -1.61
N GLU A 65 -0.07 8.36 -1.15
CA GLU A 65 -0.77 9.37 -1.92
C GLU A 65 -0.02 9.78 -3.20
N GLU A 66 1.29 9.97 -3.14
CA GLU A 66 2.11 10.27 -4.31
C GLU A 66 2.06 9.11 -5.32
N TYR A 67 2.17 7.87 -4.85
CA TYR A 67 2.03 6.67 -5.69
C TYR A 67 0.63 6.55 -6.31
N TYR A 68 -0.41 6.85 -5.54
CA TYR A 68 -1.78 6.88 -6.05
C TYR A 68 -1.91 7.88 -7.20
N ARG A 69 -1.45 9.13 -7.02
CA ARG A 69 -1.52 10.14 -8.08
C ARG A 69 -0.75 9.74 -9.33
N ARG A 70 0.45 9.15 -9.18
CA ARG A 70 1.25 8.66 -10.32
C ARG A 70 0.54 7.51 -11.06
N SER A 71 -0.02 6.56 -10.33
CA SER A 71 -0.68 5.38 -10.92
C SER A 71 -1.96 5.70 -11.70
N LEU A 72 -2.62 6.84 -11.45
CA LEU A 72 -3.80 7.27 -12.21
C LEU A 72 -3.54 7.36 -13.72
N SER A 73 -2.33 7.80 -14.12
CA SER A 73 -1.93 7.87 -15.54
C SER A 73 -1.86 6.48 -16.22
N TYR A 74 -1.72 5.43 -15.42
CA TYR A 74 -1.63 4.04 -15.85
C TYR A 74 -2.89 3.22 -15.49
N SER A 75 -3.98 3.88 -15.06
CA SER A 75 -5.19 3.22 -14.57
C SER A 75 -5.82 2.21 -15.53
N GLY A 76 -5.63 2.38 -16.85
CA GLY A 76 -6.07 1.40 -17.85
C GLY A 76 -5.23 0.11 -17.91
N PHE A 77 -4.01 0.13 -17.37
CA PHE A 77 -3.05 -0.99 -17.38
C PHE A 77 -2.88 -1.64 -16.01
N ILE A 78 -3.03 -0.86 -14.94
CA ILE A 78 -2.89 -1.28 -13.54
C ILE A 78 -4.12 -0.90 -12.68
N PRO A 79 -5.34 -1.25 -13.10
CA PRO A 79 -6.55 -0.86 -12.39
C PRO A 79 -6.59 -1.37 -10.95
N LYS A 80 -6.06 -2.57 -10.68
CA LYS A 80 -6.07 -3.16 -9.34
C LYS A 80 -5.15 -2.40 -8.39
N THR A 81 -3.99 -1.97 -8.88
CA THR A 81 -3.03 -1.15 -8.12
C THR A 81 -3.66 0.18 -7.71
N VAL A 82 -4.39 0.84 -8.61
CA VAL A 82 -5.08 2.12 -8.31
C VAL A 82 -6.14 1.94 -7.22
N GLU A 83 -6.97 0.90 -7.31
CA GLU A 83 -7.99 0.59 -6.31
C GLU A 83 -7.37 0.26 -4.95
N ASN A 84 -6.34 -0.59 -4.93
CA ASN A 84 -5.69 -1.02 -3.71
C ASN A 84 -4.91 0.13 -3.04
N LEU A 85 -4.25 1.01 -3.79
CA LEU A 85 -3.61 2.21 -3.24
C LEU A 85 -4.61 3.12 -2.53
N LYS A 86 -5.82 3.29 -3.10
CA LYS A 86 -6.89 4.04 -2.46
C LYS A 86 -7.31 3.39 -1.14
N PHE A 87 -7.53 2.08 -1.14
CA PHE A 87 -7.86 1.31 0.06
C PHE A 87 -6.78 1.45 1.15
N ILE A 88 -5.51 1.27 0.79
CA ILE A 88 -4.38 1.36 1.71
C ILE A 88 -4.32 2.77 2.33
N LYS A 89 -4.52 3.82 1.53
CA LYS A 89 -4.56 5.21 2.01
C LYS A 89 -5.66 5.40 3.05
N GLU A 90 -6.89 5.00 2.74
CA GLU A 90 -8.04 5.12 3.65
C GLU A 90 -7.79 4.34 4.96
N TRP A 91 -7.14 3.18 4.87
CA TRP A 91 -6.75 2.42 6.04
C TRP A 91 -5.70 3.16 6.89
N LEU A 92 -4.65 3.70 6.28
CA LEU A 92 -3.61 4.45 7.00
C LEU A 92 -4.19 5.70 7.69
N GLU A 93 -5.09 6.43 7.01
CA GLU A 93 -5.76 7.60 7.59
C GLU A 93 -6.61 7.25 8.82
N LYS A 94 -7.33 6.12 8.77
CA LYS A 94 -8.05 5.59 9.95
C LYS A 94 -7.08 5.18 11.04
N LYS A 95 -6.01 4.46 10.67
CA LYS A 95 -4.99 3.97 11.61
C LYS A 95 -4.31 5.11 12.36
N LYS A 96 -4.09 6.25 11.70
CA LYS A 96 -3.57 7.47 12.32
C LYS A 96 -4.44 8.00 13.46
N GLN A 97 -5.75 7.84 13.38
CA GLN A 97 -6.66 8.27 14.44
C GLN A 97 -6.63 7.32 15.65
N GLU A 98 -6.13 6.10 15.47
CA GLU A 98 -6.05 5.06 16.51
C GLU A 98 -4.71 5.02 17.26
N LEU A 99 -3.66 5.67 16.73
CA LEU A 99 -2.29 5.73 17.28
C LEU A 99 -2.06 6.96 18.18
#